data_AF-A0A3D4V000-F1
#
_entry.id   AF-A0A3D4V000-F1
#
_cell.length_a   1.000
_cell.length_b   1.000
_cell.length_c   1.000
_cell.angle_alpha   90.00
_cell.angle_beta   90.00
_cell.angle_gamma   90.00
#
_symmetry.space_group_name_H-M   'P 1'
#
loop_
_entity.id
_entity.type
_entity.pdbx_description
1 polymer ?
#
loop_
_entity_poly.entity_id
_entity_poly.type
_entity_poly.pdbx_seq_one_letter_code
_entity_poly.pdbx_strand_id
1 'polypeptide(L)' 'MTNLNININLDNSAFADDNLGAEVSRILKSYANAIEEVIDPDTSWEMETKLRDINGHTVGQVRFTTGDS' A
#
# COMPACT_ATOMS: atom_id res chain seq x y z
N MET A 1 12.03 0.61 -16.24
CA MET A 1 12.02 -0.21 -14.99
C MET A 1 10.81 0.20 -14.15
N THR A 2 10.09 -0.74 -13.53
CA THR A 2 8.92 -0.43 -12.68
C THR A 2 9.30 -0.55 -11.20
N ASN A 3 9.03 0.49 -10.42
CA ASN A 3 9.30 0.51 -8.99
C ASN A 3 8.01 0.59 -8.18
N LEU A 4 7.97 -0.19 -7.09
CA LEU A 4 6.92 -0.17 -6.07
C LEU A 4 7.52 0.33 -4.75
N ASN A 5 6.99 1.44 -4.22
CA ASN A 5 7.33 1.95 -2.90
C ASN A 5 6.11 1.89 -1.98
N ILE A 6 6.26 1.26 -0.82
CA ILE A 6 5.22 1.16 0.20
C ILE A 6 5.77 1.79 1.48
N ASN A 7 5.09 2.82 1.98
CA ASN A 7 5.42 3.47 3.24
C ASN A 7 4.25 3.33 4.21
N ILE A 8 4.51 2.77 5.40
CA ILE A 8 3.52 2.57 6.47
C ILE A 8 4.07 3.18 7.75
N ASN A 9 3.32 4.08 8.37
CA ASN A 9 3.56 4.60 9.71
C ASN A 9 3.02 3.60 10.75
N LEU A 10 3.93 2.85 11.35
CA LEU A 10 3.62 1.83 12.35
C LEU A 10 3.43 2.39 13.76
N ASP A 11 3.68 3.69 13.98
CA ASP A 11 3.48 4.34 15.28
C ASP A 11 1.98 4.61 15.58
N ASN A 12 1.07 4.27 14.65
CA ASN A 12 -0.36 4.41 14.84
C ASN A 12 -0.88 3.37 15.86
N SER A 13 -1.83 3.77 16.72
CA SER A 13 -2.43 2.91 17.75
C SER A 13 -3.08 1.63 17.20
N ALA A 14 -3.45 1.59 15.92
CA ALA A 14 -3.96 0.39 15.26
C ALA A 14 -2.92 -0.75 15.22
N PHE A 15 -1.63 -0.48 15.40
CA PHE A 15 -0.56 -1.48 15.41
C PHE A 15 -0.09 -1.88 16.82
N ALA A 16 -0.72 -1.36 17.89
CA ALA A 16 -0.39 -1.67 19.27
C ALA A 16 -0.83 -3.09 19.71
N ASP A 17 -0.43 -3.50 20.92
CA ASP A 17 -0.94 -4.66 21.66
C ASP A 17 -1.15 -5.93 20.80
N ASP A 18 -0.05 -6.42 20.22
CA ASP A 18 0.03 -7.60 19.35
C ASP A 18 -0.64 -7.48 17.97
N ASN A 19 -1.28 -6.35 17.65
CA ASN A 19 -1.99 -6.18 16.39
C ASN A 19 -1.07 -5.83 15.20
N LEU A 20 0.21 -5.51 15.43
CA LEU A 20 1.16 -5.10 14.40
C LEU A 20 1.19 -6.06 13.19
N GLY A 21 1.40 -7.35 13.44
CA GLY A 21 1.52 -8.34 12.36
C GLY A 21 0.20 -8.55 11.61
N ALA A 22 -0.91 -8.62 12.34
CA ALA A 22 -2.24 -8.82 11.76
C ALA A 22 -2.64 -7.63 10.89
N GLU A 23 -2.41 -6.41 11.37
CA GLU A 23 -2.81 -5.19 10.69
C GLU A 23 -1.94 -4.90 9.46
N VAL A 24 -0.62 -5.11 9.55
CA VAL A 24 0.27 -5.03 8.37
C VAL A 24 -0.17 -6.04 7.30
N SER A 25 -0.44 -7.30 7.69
CA SER A 25 -0.93 -8.31 6.75
C SER A 25 -2.26 -7.91 6.11
N ARG A 26 -3.21 -7.35 6.88
CA ARG A 26 -4.51 -6.91 6.36
C ARG A 26 -4.34 -5.81 5.31
N ILE A 27 -3.53 -4.79 5.62
CA ILE A 27 -3.26 -3.68 4.71
C ILE A 27 -2.63 -4.20 3.41
N LEU A 28 -1.58 -5.01 3.49
CA LEU A 28 -0.90 -5.52 2.29
C LEU A 28 -1.80 -6.40 1.42
N LYS A 29 -2.64 -7.27 2.02
CA LYS A 29 -3.62 -8.08 1.27
C LYS A 29 -4.66 -7.23 0.56
N SER A 30 -5.22 -6.23 1.27
CA SER A 30 -6.20 -5.32 0.67
C SER A 30 -5.62 -4.57 -0.53
N TYR A 31 -4.34 -4.22 -0.47
CA TYR A 31 -3.67 -3.48 -1.52
C TYR A 31 -3.25 -4.35 -2.70
N ALA A 32 -2.77 -5.57 -2.44
CA ALA A 32 -2.45 -6.51 -3.51
C ALA A 32 -3.65 -6.73 -4.44
N ASN A 33 -4.84 -6.94 -3.86
CA ASN A 33 -6.07 -7.11 -4.64
C ASN A 33 -6.41 -5.85 -5.46
N ALA A 34 -6.27 -4.66 -4.87
CA ALA A 34 -6.54 -3.40 -5.59
C ALA A 34 -5.55 -3.14 -6.73
N ILE A 35 -4.31 -3.59 -6.58
CA ILE A 35 -3.28 -3.49 -7.63
C ILE A 35 -3.62 -4.40 -8.81
N GLU A 36 -4.03 -5.65 -8.54
CA GLU A 36 -4.42 -6.62 -9.58
C GLU A 36 -5.59 -6.12 -10.43
N GLU A 37 -6.49 -5.31 -9.87
CA GLU A 37 -7.63 -4.74 -10.59
C GLU A 37 -7.26 -3.52 -11.46
N VAL A 38 -6.15 -2.83 -11.17
CA VAL A 38 -5.87 -1.49 -11.71
C VAL A 38 -4.64 -1.44 -12.62
N ILE A 39 -3.63 -2.29 -12.38
CA ILE A 39 -2.37 -2.24 -13.15
C ILE A 39 -2.41 -3.20 -14.35
N ASP A 40 -2.37 -2.64 -15.56
CA ASP A 40 -2.28 -3.38 -16.83
C ASP A 40 -0.84 -3.42 -17.35
N PRO A 41 0.00 -4.44 -17.18
CA PRO A 41 1.46 -4.39 -17.40
C PRO A 41 2.01 -3.73 -18.70
N ASP A 42 1.19 -3.51 -19.73
CA ASP A 42 1.54 -2.90 -21.03
C ASP A 42 1.42 -1.36 -21.11
N THR A 43 1.04 -0.65 -20.04
CA THR A 43 0.99 0.83 -20.02
C THR A 43 2.04 1.46 -19.06
N SER A 44 2.18 2.78 -19.07
CA SER A 44 2.98 3.51 -18.08
C SER A 44 2.03 4.17 -17.07
N TRP A 45 2.29 4.06 -15.75
CA TRP A 45 1.46 4.70 -14.72
C TRP A 45 2.28 5.32 -13.62
N GLU A 46 1.69 6.36 -13.05
CA GLU A 46 1.98 6.85 -11.73
C GLU A 46 0.69 6.72 -10.91
N MET A 47 0.70 5.83 -9.91
CA MET A 47 -0.44 5.62 -9.01
C MET A 47 0.03 5.85 -7.58
N GLU A 48 -0.68 6.73 -6.86
CA GLU A 48 -0.49 6.95 -5.44
C GLU A 48 -1.80 6.70 -4.69
N THR A 49 -1.78 5.76 -3.75
CA THR A 49 -2.99 5.35 -3.03
C THR A 49 -2.72 5.28 -1.52
N LYS A 50 -3.66 5.81 -0.72
CA LYS A 50 -3.54 5.98 0.74
C LYS A 50 -3.84 4.69 1.52
N LEU A 51 -2.85 4.10 2.16
CA LEU A 51 -3.03 2.96 3.07
C LEU A 51 -3.89 3.37 4.27
N ARG A 52 -4.86 2.53 4.65
CA ARG A 52 -5.82 2.81 5.72
C ARG A 52 -5.76 1.73 6.79
N ASP A 53 -5.77 2.14 8.05
CA ASP A 53 -5.93 1.21 9.18
C ASP A 53 -7.36 0.63 9.24
N ILE A 54 -7.59 -0.27 10.18
CA ILE A 54 -8.89 -0.91 10.44
C ILE A 54 -9.99 0.09 10.79
N ASN A 55 -9.61 1.28 11.29
CA ASN A 55 -10.50 2.36 11.68
C ASN A 55 -10.72 3.38 10.55
N GLY A 56 -10.08 3.21 9.39
CA GLY A 56 -10.17 4.12 8.24
C GLY A 56 -9.24 5.34 8.31
N HIS A 57 -8.32 5.41 9.27
CA HIS A 57 -7.30 6.46 9.29
C HIS A 57 -6.20 6.17 8.27
N THR A 58 -5.68 7.23 7.64
CA THR A 58 -4.51 7.07 6.76
C THR A 58 -3.29 6.77 7.59
N VAL A 59 -2.63 5.66 7.27
CA VAL A 59 -1.39 5.21 7.93
C VAL A 59 -0.23 5.11 6.97
N GLY A 60 -0.40 5.45 5.70
CA GLY A 60 0.68 5.34 4.74
C GLY A 60 0.23 5.53 3.31
N GLN A 61 1.10 5.14 2.39
CA GLN A 61 0.84 5.25 0.96
C GLN A 61 1.61 4.19 0.17
N VAL A 62 1.06 3.85 -0.99
CA VAL A 62 1.71 3.04 -2.02
C VAL A 62 1.95 3.93 -3.23
N ARG A 63 3.14 3.87 -3.80
CA ARG A 63 3.49 4.54 -5.05
C ARG A 63 4.06 3.56 -6.06
N PHE A 64 3.46 3.53 -7.24
CA PHE A 64 4.00 2.87 -8.43
C PHE A 64 4.62 3.91 -9.35
N THR A 65 5.82 3.63 -9.86
CA THR A 65 6.48 4.49 -10.86
C THR A 65 7.06 3.63 -11.96
N THR A 66 6.71 3.92 -13.21
CA THR A 66 7.38 3.40 -14.41
C THR A 66 8.43 4.43 -14.85
N GLY A 67 9.71 4.08 -14.77
CA GLY A 67 10.78 4.91 -15.32
C GLY A 67 11.02 4.59 -16.79
N ASP A 68 11.05 5.64 -17.62
CA ASP A 68 11.64 5.59 -18.96
C ASP A 68 13.12 5.23 -18.83
N SER A 69 13.56 4.27 -19.64
CA SER A 69 14.96 3.83 -19.68
C SER A 69 15.74 4.72 -20.63
#